data_AF-A0A8S1W3G5-F1
#
_entry.id   AF-A0A8S1W3G5-F1
#
_cell.length_a   1.000
_cell.length_b   1.000
_cell.length_c   1.000
_cell.angle_alpha   90.00
_cell.angle_beta   90.00
_cell.angle_gamma   90.00
#
_symmetry.space_group_name_H-M   'P 1'
#
loop_
_entity.id
_entity.type
_entity.pdbx_description
1 polymer ?
#
loop_
_entity_poly.entity_id
_entity_poly.type
_entity_poly.pdbx_seq_one_letter_code
_entity_poly.pdbx_strand_id
1 'polypeptide(L)'
;MKKNNNKKTTNTKVKVNPCSNDRYYMDQSIDEEVYIKNNYKVVRELGRGGYGVVYKAVGLNQGQIDKNKKYAIKVNFSTVSPELIFAEIGFLKLIYGKENMPQLVNLFLIDQKIYIVIEYFTYKPFITFFATFDMMEIRRYLYELLKALNVLKQNGIYHRDVKPGNFLYNPKAGKGILIDYGLSEIDRSFVAKLIEKEKELSKKHPQSDEVQEIRRKINLYNEIQKTIDQIGNNKIGTESFMPLESILHYQDQSYEVDMWAVGVIFLQFLTKKYNLFSNVRMINKPVVNKNFFYVNFILELASLFGSEQVKQICEQFEYDLKLPSVVATKPVQWKSIIHIDGFDNDAEDLLSRLLCLNPKQRIKVEDGLTHPFFKPLLEQEKQTQTNFQDNQEIMQQKLQEN
;
A
#
# COMPACT_ATOMS: atom_id res chain seq x y z
N MET A 1 -4.40 71.73 26.11
CA MET A 1 -3.31 70.74 26.32
C MET A 1 -3.92 69.36 26.51
N LYS A 2 -3.28 68.35 25.90
CA LYS A 2 -3.65 66.93 25.80
C LYS A 2 -3.91 66.26 27.16
N LYS A 3 -4.88 65.32 27.23
CA LYS A 3 -4.64 63.88 27.46
C LYS A 3 -5.95 63.06 27.50
N ASN A 4 -6.12 62.25 26.46
CA ASN A 4 -6.81 60.95 26.50
C ASN A 4 -6.00 59.97 27.37
N ASN A 5 -6.66 59.02 28.06
CA ASN A 5 -6.40 57.59 27.90
C ASN A 5 -7.32 56.67 28.75
N ASN A 6 -8.25 56.03 28.05
CA ASN A 6 -8.48 54.58 27.94
C ASN A 6 -8.38 53.69 29.19
N LYS A 7 -9.56 53.16 29.53
CA LYS A 7 -9.79 51.97 30.37
C LYS A 7 -9.22 50.72 29.70
N LYS A 8 -8.51 49.93 30.51
CA LYS A 8 -7.99 48.59 30.20
C LYS A 8 -9.14 47.58 30.09
N THR A 9 -9.22 46.88 28.97
CA THR A 9 -9.90 45.57 28.87
C THR A 9 -8.86 44.48 28.68
N THR A 10 -9.00 43.44 29.49
CA THR A 10 -8.11 42.29 29.65
C THR A 10 -8.17 41.36 28.44
N ASN A 11 -7.01 41.09 27.83
CA ASN A 11 -6.85 40.13 26.74
C ASN A 11 -6.08 38.91 27.29
N THR A 12 -6.77 37.83 27.61
CA THR A 12 -6.18 36.56 28.04
C THR A 12 -5.59 35.81 26.85
N LYS A 13 -4.27 35.97 26.63
CA LYS A 13 -3.48 35.10 25.74
C LYS A 13 -3.27 33.75 26.41
N VAL A 14 -3.85 32.69 25.86
CA VAL A 14 -3.47 31.31 26.19
C VAL A 14 -2.11 31.03 25.52
N LYS A 15 -1.06 30.86 26.33
CA LYS A 15 0.27 30.41 25.88
C LYS A 15 0.22 28.89 25.67
N VAL A 16 0.44 28.46 24.43
CA VAL A 16 0.75 27.06 24.11
C VAL A 16 2.28 26.95 24.10
N ASN A 17 2.85 26.10 24.96
CA ASN A 17 4.28 25.80 24.97
C ASN A 17 4.65 24.93 23.74
N PRO A 18 5.69 25.29 22.96
CA PRO A 18 6.18 24.44 21.89
C PRO A 18 7.15 23.40 22.47
N CYS A 19 6.88 22.11 22.24
CA CYS A 19 7.83 21.05 22.53
C CYS A 19 8.58 20.67 21.25
N SER A 20 9.91 20.62 21.37
CA SER A 20 10.96 20.16 20.42
C SER A 20 11.18 20.95 19.12
N ASN A 21 12.36 21.56 19.05
CA ASN A 21 12.99 22.16 17.87
C ASN A 21 13.37 21.07 16.84
N ASP A 22 12.67 21.01 15.72
CA ASP A 22 13.21 20.53 14.44
C ASP A 22 12.95 21.62 13.38
N ARG A 23 13.95 22.49 13.16
CA ARG A 23 13.89 23.64 12.25
C ARG A 23 14.35 23.29 10.83
N TYR A 24 13.85 22.20 10.26
CA TYR A 24 13.97 21.95 8.83
C TYR A 24 12.59 21.53 8.28
N TYR A 25 12.03 22.41 7.43
CA TYR A 25 10.73 22.31 6.74
C TYR A 25 9.48 22.68 7.57
N MET A 26 9.43 23.91 8.06
CA MET A 26 8.15 24.63 8.05
C MET A 26 7.83 24.95 6.58
N ASP A 27 7.10 24.05 5.90
CA ASP A 27 6.30 24.51 4.77
C ASP A 27 5.32 25.51 5.39
N GLN A 28 5.54 26.80 5.12
CA GLN A 28 4.66 27.87 5.57
C GLN A 28 3.24 27.40 5.29
N SER A 29 2.40 27.37 6.34
CA SER A 29 0.99 27.01 6.29
C SER A 29 0.42 27.37 4.92
N ILE A 30 0.23 26.37 4.06
CA ILE A 30 -0.31 26.58 2.71
C ILE A 30 -1.60 27.36 2.90
N ASP A 31 -1.69 28.51 2.23
CA ASP A 31 -2.79 29.46 2.40
C ASP A 31 -4.13 28.73 2.31
N GLU A 32 -4.99 28.85 3.33
CA GLU A 32 -6.31 28.21 3.32
C GLU A 32 -7.12 28.62 2.08
N GLU A 33 -6.87 29.81 1.53
CA GLU A 33 -7.49 30.27 0.29
C GLU A 33 -7.27 29.32 -0.89
N VAL A 34 -6.09 28.68 -0.96
CA VAL A 34 -5.75 27.73 -2.04
C VAL A 34 -6.73 26.57 -2.06
N TYR A 35 -6.99 25.97 -0.90
CA TYR A 35 -7.91 24.85 -0.78
C TYR A 35 -9.35 25.29 -1.07
N ILE A 36 -9.75 26.45 -0.55
CA ILE A 36 -11.11 26.98 -0.71
C ILE A 36 -11.41 27.26 -2.19
N LYS A 37 -10.48 27.90 -2.92
CA LYS A 37 -10.61 28.16 -4.37
C LYS A 37 -10.76 26.87 -5.19
N ASN A 38 -10.27 25.74 -4.66
CA ASN A 38 -10.41 24.42 -5.27
C ASN A 38 -11.55 23.58 -4.67
N ASN A 39 -12.48 24.20 -3.95
CA ASN A 39 -13.64 23.57 -3.31
C ASN A 39 -13.31 22.59 -2.16
N TYR A 40 -12.24 22.86 -1.41
CA TYR A 40 -11.83 22.06 -0.26
C TYR A 40 -11.62 22.91 0.99
N LYS A 41 -11.92 22.33 2.15
CA LYS A 41 -11.49 22.87 3.45
C LYS A 41 -10.66 21.82 4.19
N VAL A 42 -9.40 22.14 4.46
CA VAL A 42 -8.51 21.28 5.25
C VAL A 42 -9.01 21.20 6.69
N VAL A 43 -8.99 19.98 7.24
CA VAL A 43 -9.43 19.68 8.60
C VAL A 43 -8.22 19.43 9.51
N ARG A 44 -7.30 18.56 9.07
CA ARG A 44 -6.08 18.20 9.82
C ARG A 44 -5.07 17.49 8.94
N GLU A 45 -3.81 17.49 9.35
CA GLU A 45 -2.79 16.59 8.81
C GLU A 45 -3.12 15.12 9.15
N LEU A 46 -2.95 14.23 8.17
CA LEU A 46 -3.04 12.77 8.33
C LEU A 46 -1.66 12.15 8.52
N GLY A 47 -0.64 12.69 7.85
CA GLY A 47 0.74 12.25 7.98
C GLY A 47 1.68 13.04 7.08
N ARG A 48 2.96 12.91 7.37
CA ARG A 48 4.08 13.54 6.64
C ARG A 48 5.18 12.52 6.44
N GLY A 49 5.67 12.44 5.21
CA GLY A 49 6.75 11.53 4.82
C GLY A 49 7.82 12.26 4.00
N GLY A 50 8.76 11.50 3.44
CA GLY A 50 9.86 12.07 2.63
C GLY A 50 9.39 12.75 1.33
N TYR A 51 8.23 12.37 0.82
CA TYR A 51 7.70 12.89 -0.46
C TYR A 51 6.71 14.05 -0.29
N GLY A 52 6.17 14.27 0.91
CA GLY A 52 5.14 15.28 1.09
C GLY A 52 4.30 15.13 2.34
N VAL A 53 3.18 15.85 2.33
CA VAL A 53 2.20 15.89 3.43
C VAL A 53 0.84 15.47 2.91
N VAL A 54 0.10 14.70 3.71
CA VAL A 54 -1.28 14.31 3.40
C VAL A 54 -2.22 14.96 4.40
N TYR A 55 -3.24 15.63 3.91
CA TYR A 55 -4.26 16.30 4.72
C TYR A 55 -5.61 15.63 4.56
N LYS A 56 -6.39 15.59 5.63
CA LYS A 56 -7.82 15.32 5.58
C LYS A 56 -8.54 16.62 5.25
N ALA A 57 -9.44 16.58 4.29
CA ALA A 57 -10.28 17.71 3.91
C ALA A 57 -11.75 17.31 3.79
N VAL A 58 -12.63 18.32 3.75
CA VAL A 58 -14.04 18.21 3.40
C VAL A 58 -14.33 19.03 2.15
N GLY A 59 -15.31 18.59 1.36
CA GLY A 59 -15.75 19.30 0.17
C GLY A 59 -16.49 20.59 0.51
N LEU A 60 -16.40 21.56 -0.40
CA LEU A 60 -17.21 22.77 -0.39
C LEU A 60 -18.20 22.71 -1.55
N ASN A 61 -19.46 23.04 -1.28
CA ASN A 61 -20.49 23.27 -2.28
C ASN A 61 -21.02 24.69 -2.11
N GLN A 62 -20.82 25.55 -3.11
CA GLN A 62 -21.16 26.99 -3.04
C GLN A 62 -20.61 27.68 -1.78
N GLY A 63 -19.37 27.34 -1.40
CA GLY A 63 -18.69 27.88 -0.21
C GLY A 63 -19.13 27.25 1.12
N GLN A 64 -20.12 26.35 1.14
CA GLN A 64 -20.58 25.66 2.36
C GLN A 64 -19.97 24.27 2.48
N ILE A 65 -19.72 23.81 3.72
CA ILE A 65 -19.14 22.49 3.98
C ILE A 65 -20.14 21.38 3.64
N ASP A 66 -19.76 20.51 2.71
CA ASP A 66 -20.42 19.23 2.46
C ASP A 66 -19.76 18.14 3.32
N LYS A 67 -20.41 17.78 4.44
CA LYS A 67 -19.89 16.77 5.38
C LYS A 67 -19.87 15.35 4.81
N ASN A 68 -20.61 15.10 3.72
CA ASN A 68 -20.67 13.78 3.08
C ASN A 68 -19.48 13.56 2.15
N LYS A 69 -18.82 14.65 1.71
CA LYS A 69 -17.64 14.60 0.85
C LYS A 69 -16.37 14.83 1.66
N LYS A 70 -15.63 13.75 1.91
CA LYS A 70 -14.35 13.78 2.63
C LYS A 70 -13.24 13.35 1.68
N TYR A 71 -12.09 14.02 1.78
CA TYR A 71 -10.96 13.81 0.89
C TYR A 71 -9.65 13.66 1.65
N ALA A 72 -8.70 12.95 1.03
CA ALA A 72 -7.29 13.01 1.39
C ALA A 72 -6.56 13.77 0.28
N ILE A 73 -5.84 14.84 0.67
CA ILE A 73 -5.09 15.71 -0.25
C ILE A 73 -3.62 15.51 0.02
N LYS A 74 -2.91 14.86 -0.91
CA LYS A 74 -1.45 14.72 -0.88
C LYS A 74 -0.83 15.92 -1.58
N VAL A 75 0.07 16.61 -0.87
CA VAL A 75 0.87 17.71 -1.38
C VAL A 75 2.32 17.25 -1.43
N ASN A 76 2.86 17.08 -2.63
CA ASN A 76 4.25 16.68 -2.80
C ASN A 76 5.19 17.87 -2.56
N PHE A 77 6.34 17.62 -1.95
CA PHE A 77 7.38 18.63 -1.79
C PHE A 77 7.98 18.99 -3.15
N SER A 78 8.44 20.24 -3.31
CA SER A 78 9.10 20.72 -4.54
C SER A 78 10.41 20.00 -4.85
N THR A 79 10.98 19.29 -3.87
CA THR A 79 12.18 18.46 -4.03
C THR A 79 11.90 17.09 -4.65
N VAL A 80 10.63 16.68 -4.74
CA VAL A 80 10.26 15.40 -5.38
C VAL A 80 10.30 15.58 -6.90
N SER A 81 10.94 14.63 -7.58
CA SER A 81 10.98 14.61 -9.04
C SER A 81 9.55 14.59 -9.62
N PRO A 82 9.22 15.48 -10.57
CA PRO A 82 7.93 15.48 -11.25
C PRO A 82 7.59 14.12 -11.89
N GLU A 83 8.61 13.42 -12.37
CA GLU A 83 8.49 12.08 -12.96
C GLU A 83 7.90 11.09 -11.95
N LEU A 84 8.36 11.09 -10.69
CA LEU A 84 7.79 10.22 -9.66
C LEU A 84 6.30 10.52 -9.42
N ILE A 85 5.94 11.80 -9.42
CA ILE A 85 4.56 12.25 -9.22
C ILE A 85 3.68 11.86 -10.41
N PHE A 86 4.18 12.03 -11.63
CA PHE A 86 3.45 11.65 -12.85
C PHE A 86 3.26 10.15 -12.98
N ALA A 87 4.27 9.35 -12.61
CA ALA A 87 4.13 7.90 -12.54
C ALA A 87 3.03 7.49 -11.54
N GLU A 88 3.04 8.06 -10.33
CA GLU A 88 1.99 7.80 -9.32
C GLU A 88 0.59 8.15 -9.84
N ILE A 89 0.44 9.32 -10.48
CA ILE A 89 -0.82 9.74 -11.10
C ILE A 89 -1.25 8.77 -12.21
N GLY A 90 -0.30 8.31 -13.03
CA GLY A 90 -0.57 7.34 -14.10
C GLY A 90 -1.09 6.02 -13.54
N PHE A 91 -0.47 5.49 -12.48
CA PHE A 91 -0.97 4.29 -11.80
C PHE A 91 -2.37 4.49 -11.22
N LEU A 92 -2.63 5.62 -10.54
CA LEU A 92 -3.96 5.96 -10.02
C LEU A 92 -5.02 5.98 -11.12
N LYS A 93 -4.68 6.46 -12.33
CA LYS A 93 -5.58 6.45 -13.48
C LYS A 93 -5.86 5.04 -14.02
N LEU A 94 -4.85 4.16 -14.06
CA LEU A 94 -5.01 2.78 -14.53
C LEU A 94 -5.97 1.96 -13.65
N ILE A 95 -5.99 2.25 -12.35
CA ILE A 95 -6.78 1.55 -11.32
C ILE A 95 -8.04 2.32 -10.90
N TYR A 96 -8.35 3.44 -11.54
CA TYR A 96 -9.52 4.24 -11.25
C TYR A 96 -10.83 3.43 -11.40
N GLY A 97 -11.78 3.62 -10.48
CA GLY A 97 -13.07 2.93 -10.48
C GLY A 97 -13.02 1.47 -10.04
N LYS A 98 -11.86 0.94 -9.60
CA LYS A 98 -11.74 -0.42 -9.09
C LYS A 98 -12.03 -0.51 -7.60
N GLU A 99 -12.61 -1.62 -7.15
CA GLU A 99 -12.78 -1.91 -5.72
C GLU A 99 -11.40 -2.04 -5.05
N ASN A 100 -11.32 -1.75 -3.75
CA ASN A 100 -10.11 -1.82 -2.95
C ASN A 100 -8.97 -0.89 -3.42
N MET A 101 -9.28 0.07 -4.28
CA MET A 101 -8.36 1.06 -4.82
C MET A 101 -8.79 2.50 -4.46
N PRO A 102 -7.83 3.42 -4.29
CA PRO A 102 -8.10 4.82 -4.05
C PRO A 102 -8.75 5.45 -5.29
N GLN A 103 -9.77 6.27 -5.05
CA GLN A 103 -10.49 6.96 -6.12
C GLN A 103 -9.91 8.35 -6.29
N LEU A 104 -9.26 8.59 -7.44
CA LEU A 104 -8.74 9.90 -7.82
C LEU A 104 -9.90 10.86 -8.11
N VAL A 105 -9.98 11.96 -7.36
CA VAL A 105 -11.07 12.94 -7.47
C VAL A 105 -10.63 14.16 -8.26
N ASN A 106 -9.45 14.70 -7.96
CA ASN A 106 -8.96 15.92 -8.59
C ASN A 106 -7.42 15.99 -8.59
N LEU A 107 -6.88 16.75 -9.53
CA LEU A 107 -5.48 17.12 -9.64
C LEU A 107 -5.38 18.62 -9.91
N PHE A 108 -4.60 19.34 -9.11
CA PHE A 108 -4.35 20.75 -9.35
C PHE A 108 -2.90 21.14 -9.04
N LEU A 109 -2.42 22.18 -9.73
CA LEU A 109 -1.05 22.70 -9.64
C LEU A 109 -1.08 24.12 -9.10
N ILE A 110 -0.41 24.35 -7.97
CA ILE A 110 -0.30 25.67 -7.34
C ILE A 110 1.12 25.85 -6.84
N ASP A 111 1.73 26.98 -7.17
CA ASP A 111 3.12 27.31 -6.79
C ASP A 111 4.10 26.16 -7.09
N GLN A 112 3.94 25.56 -8.27
CA GLN A 112 4.75 24.42 -8.75
C GLN A 112 4.62 23.14 -7.90
N LYS A 113 3.67 23.08 -6.96
CA LYS A 113 3.32 21.88 -6.19
C LYS A 113 2.09 21.21 -6.79
N ILE A 114 2.19 19.91 -7.01
CA ILE A 114 1.07 19.08 -7.47
C ILE A 114 0.30 18.58 -6.26
N TYR A 115 -1.01 18.79 -6.28
CA TYR A 115 -1.97 18.33 -5.29
C TYR A 115 -2.75 17.16 -5.88
N ILE A 116 -2.66 16.01 -5.21
CA ILE A 116 -3.40 14.80 -5.57
C ILE A 116 -4.54 14.65 -4.58
N VAL A 117 -5.77 14.72 -5.06
CA VAL A 117 -6.97 14.56 -4.23
C VAL A 117 -7.60 13.21 -4.50
N ILE A 118 -7.73 12.40 -3.45
CA ILE A 118 -8.48 11.14 -3.48
C ILE A 118 -9.65 11.19 -2.48
N GLU A 119 -10.62 10.30 -2.67
CA GLU A 119 -11.65 10.08 -1.65
C GLU A 119 -11.03 9.67 -0.31
N TYR A 120 -11.54 10.22 0.79
CA TYR A 120 -11.06 9.85 2.12
C TYR A 120 -11.63 8.50 2.53
N PHE A 121 -10.75 7.51 2.61
CA PHE A 121 -11.08 6.24 3.23
C PHE A 121 -11.00 6.34 4.75
N THR A 122 -12.04 5.88 5.46
CA THR A 122 -12.02 5.84 6.93
C THR A 122 -11.26 4.60 7.37
N TYR A 123 -10.18 4.76 8.14
CA TYR A 123 -9.31 3.67 8.58
C TYR A 123 -8.93 3.80 10.06
N LYS A 124 -8.36 2.72 10.62
CA LYS A 124 -7.63 2.76 11.89
C LYS A 124 -6.14 2.52 11.64
N PRO A 125 -5.23 3.17 12.37
CA PRO A 125 -3.80 2.86 12.27
C PRO A 125 -3.53 1.40 12.67
N PHE A 126 -2.74 0.68 11.89
CA PHE A 126 -2.44 -0.74 12.09
C PHE A 126 -2.01 -1.09 13.52
N ILE A 127 -1.15 -0.26 14.11
CA ILE A 127 -0.62 -0.45 15.47
C ILE A 127 -1.73 -0.53 16.54
N THR A 128 -2.91 0.04 16.27
CA THR A 128 -4.03 0.06 17.23
C THR A 128 -4.79 -1.26 17.31
N PHE A 129 -4.58 -2.19 16.38
CA PHE A 129 -5.36 -3.42 16.31
C PHE A 129 -4.58 -4.70 15.98
N PHE A 130 -3.38 -4.62 15.39
CA PHE A 130 -2.65 -5.82 14.94
C PHE A 130 -2.40 -6.83 16.07
N ALA A 131 -2.10 -6.31 17.27
CA ALA A 131 -1.86 -7.14 18.44
C ALA A 131 -3.15 -7.75 19.01
N THR A 132 -4.30 -7.12 18.80
CA THR A 132 -5.58 -7.55 19.39
C THR A 132 -6.44 -8.39 18.45
N PHE A 133 -6.17 -8.36 17.14
CA PHE A 133 -6.96 -9.10 16.16
C PHE A 133 -6.95 -10.62 16.42
N ASP A 134 -8.13 -11.21 16.34
CA ASP A 134 -8.31 -12.66 16.29
C ASP A 134 -8.05 -13.22 14.87
N MET A 135 -8.09 -14.54 14.72
CA MET A 135 -7.81 -15.18 13.43
C MET A 135 -8.84 -14.84 12.33
N MET A 136 -10.11 -14.56 12.68
CA MET A 136 -11.12 -14.17 11.70
C MET A 136 -10.87 -12.75 11.19
N GLU A 137 -10.50 -11.83 12.07
CA GLU A 137 -10.11 -10.47 11.71
C GLU A 137 -8.82 -10.45 10.87
N ILE A 138 -7.85 -11.31 11.20
CA ILE A 138 -6.63 -11.51 10.40
C ILE A 138 -6.98 -12.04 9.00
N ARG A 139 -7.84 -13.07 8.90
CA ARG A 139 -8.35 -13.58 7.61
C ARG A 139 -8.97 -12.45 6.79
N ARG A 140 -9.85 -11.64 7.39
CA ARG A 140 -10.52 -10.52 6.70
C ARG A 140 -9.52 -9.49 6.19
N TYR A 141 -8.56 -9.09 7.02
CA TYR A 141 -7.52 -8.13 6.63
C TYR A 141 -6.71 -8.63 5.44
N LEU A 142 -6.18 -9.85 5.52
CA LEU A 142 -5.34 -10.43 4.47
C LEU A 142 -6.12 -10.66 3.18
N TYR A 143 -7.37 -11.07 3.27
CA TYR A 143 -8.23 -11.27 2.10
C TYR A 143 -8.47 -9.96 1.35
N GLU A 144 -8.79 -8.87 2.06
CA GLU A 144 -8.97 -7.55 1.44
C GLU A 144 -7.66 -7.00 0.85
N LEU A 145 -6.51 -7.30 1.46
CA LEU A 145 -5.20 -6.96 0.89
C LEU A 145 -4.92 -7.76 -0.40
N LEU A 146 -5.17 -9.07 -0.40
CA LEU A 146 -5.01 -9.91 -1.58
C LEU A 146 -5.96 -9.50 -2.71
N LYS A 147 -7.18 -9.06 -2.40
CA LYS A 147 -8.10 -8.50 -3.40
C LYS A 147 -7.50 -7.26 -4.07
N ALA A 148 -6.91 -6.35 -3.29
CA ALA A 148 -6.23 -5.17 -3.83
C ALA A 148 -5.07 -5.59 -4.75
N LEU A 149 -4.22 -6.50 -4.31
CA LEU A 149 -3.09 -6.98 -5.14
C LEU A 149 -3.55 -7.68 -6.42
N ASN A 150 -4.67 -8.42 -6.36
CA ASN A 150 -5.25 -9.04 -7.54
C ASN A 150 -5.74 -7.99 -8.55
N VAL A 151 -6.34 -6.90 -8.08
CA VAL A 151 -6.71 -5.77 -8.94
C VAL A 151 -5.46 -5.16 -9.60
N LEU A 152 -4.35 -4.97 -8.87
CA LEU A 152 -3.11 -4.48 -9.46
C LEU A 152 -2.57 -5.44 -10.54
N LYS A 153 -2.53 -6.74 -10.23
CA LYS A 153 -2.10 -7.78 -11.17
C LYS A 153 -2.93 -7.81 -12.44
N GLN A 154 -4.26 -7.72 -12.31
CA GLN A 154 -5.18 -7.65 -13.45
C GLN A 154 -5.00 -6.40 -14.32
N ASN A 155 -4.28 -5.39 -13.82
CA ASN A 155 -3.91 -4.19 -14.54
C ASN A 155 -2.39 -4.11 -14.78
N GLY A 156 -1.66 -5.22 -14.72
CA GLY A 156 -0.24 -5.27 -15.08
C GLY A 156 0.67 -4.46 -14.15
N ILE A 157 0.28 -4.30 -12.88
CA ILE A 157 0.99 -3.50 -11.88
C ILE A 157 1.39 -4.40 -10.71
N TYR A 158 2.61 -4.23 -10.22
CA TYR A 158 3.02 -4.68 -8.89
C TYR A 158 3.56 -3.48 -8.10
N HIS A 159 3.23 -3.44 -6.82
CA HIS A 159 3.27 -2.25 -5.98
C HIS A 159 4.65 -1.95 -5.41
N ARG A 160 5.43 -2.99 -5.07
CA ARG A 160 6.80 -2.92 -4.52
C ARG A 160 6.98 -2.26 -3.15
N ASP A 161 5.90 -1.80 -2.51
CA ASP A 161 5.95 -1.19 -1.17
C ASP A 161 4.70 -1.54 -0.34
N VAL A 162 4.26 -2.79 -0.48
CA VAL A 162 3.18 -3.34 0.33
C VAL A 162 3.63 -3.39 1.78
N LYS A 163 2.92 -2.66 2.65
CA LYS A 163 3.17 -2.61 4.09
C LYS A 163 1.92 -2.09 4.80
N PRO A 164 1.79 -2.27 6.13
CA PRO A 164 0.62 -1.79 6.87
C PRO A 164 0.38 -0.28 6.75
N GLY A 165 1.45 0.52 6.57
CA GLY A 165 1.34 1.97 6.35
C GLY A 165 0.67 2.36 5.03
N ASN A 166 0.73 1.48 4.03
CA ASN A 166 0.15 1.70 2.70
C ASN A 166 -1.17 0.96 2.49
N PHE A 167 -1.62 0.13 3.43
CA PHE A 167 -2.93 -0.50 3.37
C PHE A 167 -3.86 0.11 4.43
N LEU A 168 -4.70 1.04 4.00
CA LEU A 168 -5.68 1.68 4.87
C LEU A 168 -6.82 0.71 5.14
N TYR A 169 -6.93 0.24 6.38
CA TYR A 169 -7.93 -0.76 6.77
C TYR A 169 -8.95 -0.22 7.76
N ASN A 170 -10.21 -0.58 7.57
CA ASN A 170 -11.32 -0.28 8.47
C ASN A 170 -11.80 -1.57 9.16
N PRO A 171 -11.38 -1.85 10.41
CA PRO A 171 -11.80 -3.03 11.13
C PRO A 171 -13.32 -3.16 11.29
N LYS A 172 -14.03 -2.03 11.43
CA LYS A 172 -15.48 -2.03 11.62
C LYS A 172 -16.22 -2.42 10.33
N ALA A 173 -15.73 -1.95 9.18
CA ALA A 173 -16.33 -2.24 7.89
C ALA A 173 -15.81 -3.54 7.27
N GLY A 174 -14.69 -4.08 7.76
CA GLY A 174 -14.02 -5.23 7.15
C GLY A 174 -13.50 -4.95 5.75
N LYS A 175 -13.16 -3.70 5.43
CA LYS A 175 -12.72 -3.23 4.10
C LYS A 175 -11.36 -2.53 4.18
N GLY A 176 -10.58 -2.61 3.11
CA GLY A 176 -9.33 -1.86 3.01
C GLY A 176 -9.02 -1.39 1.59
N ILE A 177 -8.16 -0.37 1.48
CA ILE A 177 -7.62 0.11 0.21
C ILE A 177 -6.09 0.18 0.27
N LEU A 178 -5.44 -0.13 -0.84
CA LEU A 178 -3.99 -0.04 -1.00
C LEU A 178 -3.63 1.32 -1.62
N ILE A 179 -2.69 2.05 -1.04
CA ILE A 179 -2.32 3.42 -1.45
C ILE A 179 -0.82 3.54 -1.70
N ASP A 180 -0.41 4.68 -2.27
CA ASP A 180 1.00 5.07 -2.52
C ASP A 180 1.71 4.24 -3.59
N TYR A 181 1.52 4.64 -4.84
CA TYR A 181 2.07 3.94 -6.01
C TYR A 181 3.42 4.49 -6.48
N GLY A 182 4.11 5.34 -5.70
CA GLY A 182 5.35 5.99 -6.13
C GLY A 182 6.48 5.02 -6.50
N LEU A 183 6.45 3.82 -5.92
CA LEU A 183 7.43 2.75 -6.16
C LEU A 183 6.90 1.62 -7.07
N SER A 184 5.67 1.72 -7.57
CA SER A 184 5.09 0.69 -8.43
C SER A 184 5.80 0.58 -9.77
N GLU A 185 5.68 -0.60 -10.38
CA GLU A 185 6.22 -0.89 -11.70
C GLU A 185 5.21 -1.59 -12.60
N ILE A 186 5.53 -1.61 -13.90
CA ILE A 186 4.70 -2.20 -14.95
C ILE A 186 5.26 -3.58 -15.31
N ASP A 187 4.36 -4.56 -15.39
CA ASP A 187 4.66 -5.83 -16.04
C ASP A 187 4.67 -5.64 -17.57
N ARG A 188 5.88 -5.66 -18.15
CA ARG A 188 6.07 -5.54 -19.60
C ARG A 188 5.40 -6.67 -20.39
N SER A 189 5.31 -7.86 -19.81
CA SER A 189 4.64 -8.99 -20.44
C SER A 189 3.12 -8.79 -20.53
N PHE A 190 2.53 -8.12 -19.53
CA PHE A 190 1.12 -7.73 -19.55
C PHE A 190 0.86 -6.72 -20.67
N VAL A 191 1.70 -5.69 -20.80
CA VAL A 191 1.56 -4.68 -21.86
C VAL A 191 1.72 -5.30 -23.25
N ALA A 192 2.66 -6.24 -23.42
CA ALA A 192 2.85 -6.95 -24.69
C ALA A 192 1.59 -7.74 -25.10
N LYS A 193 0.98 -8.48 -24.16
CA LYS A 193 -0.30 -9.19 -24.39
C LYS A 193 -1.44 -8.23 -24.70
N LEU A 194 -1.47 -7.07 -24.06
CA LEU A 194 -2.49 -6.05 -24.32
C LEU A 194 -2.36 -5.46 -25.74
N ILE A 195 -1.13 -5.23 -26.21
CA ILE A 195 -0.85 -4.80 -27.59
C ILE A 195 -1.28 -5.87 -28.60
N GLU A 196 -1.03 -7.14 -28.32
CA GLU A 196 -1.48 -8.25 -29.16
C GLU A 196 -3.01 -8.30 -29.25
N LYS A 197 -3.70 -8.22 -28.10
CA LYS A 197 -5.17 -8.14 -28.03
C LYS A 197 -5.72 -6.96 -28.83
N GLU A 198 -5.10 -5.78 -28.73
CA GLU A 198 -5.48 -4.60 -29.52
C GLU A 198 -5.40 -4.87 -31.02
N LYS A 199 -4.29 -5.46 -31.50
CA LYS A 199 -4.08 -5.78 -32.92
C LYS A 199 -5.13 -6.76 -33.44
N GLU A 200 -5.48 -7.78 -32.66
CA GLU A 200 -6.49 -8.76 -33.04
C GLU A 200 -7.89 -8.15 -33.13
N LEU A 201 -8.28 -7.34 -32.13
CA LEU A 201 -9.58 -6.68 -32.11
C LEU A 201 -9.69 -5.61 -33.20
N SER A 202 -8.62 -4.85 -33.45
CA SER A 202 -8.58 -3.82 -34.49
C SER A 202 -8.79 -4.38 -35.90
N LYS A 203 -8.39 -5.63 -36.16
CA LYS A 203 -8.68 -6.30 -37.44
C LYS A 203 -10.17 -6.58 -37.64
N LYS A 204 -10.90 -6.85 -36.55
CA LYS A 204 -12.33 -7.20 -36.58
C LYS A 204 -13.23 -5.96 -36.46
N HIS A 205 -12.92 -5.08 -35.51
CA HIS A 205 -13.75 -3.94 -35.11
C HIS A 205 -12.91 -2.70 -34.75
N PRO A 206 -12.27 -2.03 -35.73
CA PRO A 206 -11.27 -0.98 -35.50
C PRO A 206 -11.79 0.28 -34.79
N GLN A 207 -13.10 0.53 -34.86
CA GLN A 207 -13.76 1.71 -34.28
C GLN A 207 -14.55 1.39 -33.00
N SER A 208 -14.43 0.17 -32.46
CA SER A 208 -15.13 -0.20 -31.22
C SER A 208 -14.58 0.56 -30.01
N ASP A 209 -15.46 0.85 -29.05
CA ASP A 209 -15.08 1.50 -27.79
C ASP A 209 -14.04 0.69 -27.02
N GLU A 210 -14.09 -0.66 -27.09
CA GLU A 210 -13.09 -1.53 -26.47
C GLU A 210 -11.69 -1.30 -27.06
N VAL A 211 -11.56 -1.22 -28.39
CA VAL A 211 -10.27 -0.94 -29.04
C VAL A 211 -9.74 0.43 -28.65
N GLN A 212 -10.59 1.46 -28.63
CA GLN A 212 -10.18 2.80 -28.22
C GLN A 212 -9.70 2.83 -26.76
N GLU A 213 -10.40 2.13 -25.87
CA GLU A 213 -10.02 2.03 -24.47
C GLU A 213 -8.69 1.30 -24.28
N ILE A 214 -8.48 0.19 -24.99
CA ILE A 214 -7.20 -0.53 -24.97
C ILE A 214 -6.06 0.36 -25.45
N ARG A 215 -6.25 1.13 -26.54
CA ARG A 215 -5.25 2.08 -27.04
C ARG A 215 -4.90 3.16 -26.01
N ARG A 216 -5.92 3.74 -25.34
CA ARG A 216 -5.70 4.73 -24.26
C ARG A 216 -4.86 4.14 -23.15
N LYS A 217 -5.15 2.90 -22.72
CA LYS A 217 -4.37 2.19 -21.70
C LYS A 217 -2.94 1.95 -22.13
N ILE A 218 -2.71 1.43 -23.34
CA ILE A 218 -1.36 1.20 -23.88
C ILE A 218 -0.55 2.50 -23.89
N ASN A 219 -1.14 3.61 -24.33
CA ASN A 219 -0.48 4.91 -24.31
C ASN A 219 -0.09 5.32 -22.88
N LEU A 220 -1.01 5.16 -21.92
CA LEU A 220 -0.74 5.47 -20.52
C LEU A 220 0.37 4.58 -19.92
N TYR A 221 0.40 3.28 -20.21
CA TYR A 221 1.52 2.41 -19.81
C TYR A 221 2.85 2.90 -20.37
N ASN A 222 2.89 3.30 -21.64
CA ASN A 222 4.11 3.79 -22.28
C ASN A 222 4.59 5.11 -21.66
N GLU A 223 3.67 6.02 -21.31
CA GLU A 223 4.00 7.27 -20.62
C GLU A 223 4.58 7.01 -19.22
N ILE A 224 3.95 6.12 -18.45
CA ILE A 224 4.45 5.73 -17.13
C ILE A 224 5.83 5.07 -17.26
N GLN A 225 6.02 4.14 -18.20
CA GLN A 225 7.30 3.45 -18.37
C GLN A 225 8.43 4.43 -18.72
N LYS A 226 8.20 5.36 -19.65
CA LYS A 226 9.18 6.42 -19.99
C LYS A 226 9.59 7.23 -18.76
N THR A 227 8.61 7.50 -17.91
CA THR A 227 8.81 8.26 -16.67
C THR A 227 9.64 7.47 -15.66
N ILE A 228 9.38 6.17 -15.51
CA ILE A 228 10.15 5.25 -14.65
C ILE A 228 11.60 5.12 -15.16
N ASP A 229 11.79 4.96 -16.46
CA ASP A 229 13.12 4.81 -17.07
C ASP A 229 14.01 6.04 -16.83
N GLN A 230 13.44 7.24 -16.72
CA GLN A 230 14.17 8.48 -16.40
C GLN A 230 14.65 8.54 -14.94
N ILE A 231 13.89 7.96 -14.01
CA ILE A 231 14.23 7.93 -12.57
C ILE A 231 15.33 6.90 -12.29
N GLY A 232 15.40 5.84 -13.12
CA GLY A 232 16.32 4.73 -12.97
C GLY A 232 15.90 3.72 -11.88
N ASN A 233 16.69 2.65 -11.73
CA ASN A 233 16.32 1.45 -10.97
C ASN A 233 16.54 1.55 -9.44
N ASN A 234 16.82 2.74 -8.90
CA ASN A 234 17.13 2.94 -7.48
C ASN A 234 15.87 3.02 -6.57
N LYS A 235 14.74 2.48 -7.01
CA LYS A 235 13.49 2.45 -6.23
C LYS A 235 13.51 1.28 -5.25
N ILE A 236 13.92 1.57 -4.02
CA ILE A 236 13.94 0.62 -2.91
C ILE A 236 12.70 0.86 -2.05
N GLY A 237 11.90 -0.19 -1.84
CA GLY A 237 10.73 -0.18 -0.96
C GLY A 237 11.13 -0.13 0.52
N THR A 238 10.15 -0.28 1.40
CA THR A 238 10.41 -0.37 2.84
C THR A 238 11.14 -1.68 3.15
N GLU A 239 12.40 -1.57 3.55
CA GLU A 239 13.35 -2.68 3.58
C GLU A 239 12.88 -3.90 4.41
N SER A 240 12.19 -3.66 5.52
CA SER A 240 11.66 -4.70 6.40
C SER A 240 10.54 -5.56 5.79
N PHE A 241 9.99 -5.16 4.64
CA PHE A 241 8.95 -5.88 3.89
C PHE A 241 9.47 -6.41 2.55
N MET A 242 10.72 -6.13 2.19
CA MET A 242 11.29 -6.57 0.92
C MET A 242 11.68 -8.06 0.98
N PRO A 243 11.46 -8.81 -0.11
CA PRO A 243 12.00 -10.16 -0.23
C PRO A 243 13.49 -10.13 -0.53
N LEU A 244 14.12 -11.30 -0.42
CA LEU A 244 15.57 -11.46 -0.62
C LEU A 244 16.02 -11.05 -2.04
N GLU A 245 15.25 -11.40 -3.07
CA GLU A 245 15.55 -11.01 -4.46
C GLU A 245 15.57 -9.48 -4.67
N SER A 246 14.71 -8.74 -3.98
CA SER A 246 14.69 -7.28 -4.07
C SER A 246 15.88 -6.66 -3.34
N ILE A 247 16.23 -7.21 -2.17
CA ILE A 247 17.37 -6.76 -1.35
C ILE A 247 18.70 -7.01 -2.07
N LEU A 248 18.82 -8.13 -2.76
CA LEU A 248 20.01 -8.46 -3.57
C LEU A 248 19.99 -7.83 -4.96
N HIS A 249 18.99 -7.00 -5.29
CA HIS A 249 18.84 -6.36 -6.60
C HIS A 249 18.80 -7.34 -7.79
N TYR A 250 18.24 -8.52 -7.58
CA TYR A 250 18.03 -9.50 -8.64
C TYR A 250 17.06 -8.93 -9.68
N GLN A 251 17.35 -9.11 -10.97
CA GLN A 251 16.63 -8.39 -12.03
C GLN A 251 15.22 -8.96 -12.30
N ASP A 252 15.02 -10.26 -12.12
CA ASP A 252 13.74 -10.92 -12.40
C ASP A 252 12.80 -10.80 -11.20
N GLN A 253 12.17 -9.63 -11.07
CA GLN A 253 11.13 -9.33 -10.08
C GLN A 253 9.76 -9.18 -10.75
N SER A 254 8.71 -9.60 -10.06
CA SER A 254 7.32 -9.51 -10.53
C SER A 254 6.36 -9.45 -9.32
N TYR A 255 5.10 -9.81 -9.52
CA TYR A 255 4.04 -9.72 -8.50
C TYR A 255 4.36 -10.45 -7.19
N GLU A 256 5.24 -11.44 -7.22
CA GLU A 256 5.61 -12.24 -6.06
C GLU A 256 6.33 -11.42 -4.98
N VAL A 257 6.93 -10.27 -5.32
CA VAL A 257 7.53 -9.38 -4.32
C VAL A 257 6.48 -8.83 -3.35
N ASP A 258 5.30 -8.51 -3.86
CA ASP A 258 4.17 -8.04 -3.04
C ASP A 258 3.61 -9.18 -2.17
N MET A 259 3.62 -10.41 -2.68
CA MET A 259 3.16 -11.60 -1.95
C MET A 259 4.06 -11.93 -0.76
N TRP A 260 5.38 -11.71 -0.87
CA TRP A 260 6.27 -11.82 0.28
C TRP A 260 5.90 -10.82 1.38
N ALA A 261 5.66 -9.56 1.01
CA ALA A 261 5.28 -8.52 1.95
C ALA A 261 3.96 -8.85 2.67
N VAL A 262 2.99 -9.47 1.99
CA VAL A 262 1.78 -10.02 2.64
C VAL A 262 2.15 -11.07 3.70
N GLY A 263 3.10 -11.97 3.39
CA GLY A 263 3.63 -12.94 4.35
C GLY A 263 4.28 -12.29 5.58
N VAL A 264 5.05 -11.22 5.39
CA VAL A 264 5.63 -10.45 6.50
C VAL A 264 4.53 -9.83 7.36
N ILE A 265 3.52 -9.22 6.75
CA ILE A 265 2.37 -8.65 7.48
C ILE A 265 1.62 -9.75 8.26
N PHE A 266 1.39 -10.91 7.64
CA PHE A 266 0.75 -12.05 8.29
C PHE A 266 1.56 -12.51 9.50
N LEU A 267 2.89 -12.64 9.35
CA LEU A 267 3.76 -13.01 10.46
C LEU A 267 3.73 -11.98 11.60
N GLN A 268 3.59 -10.68 11.31
CA GLN A 268 3.41 -9.65 12.37
C GLN A 268 2.11 -9.85 13.16
N PHE A 269 1.02 -10.23 12.49
CA PHE A 269 -0.23 -10.56 13.19
C PHE A 269 -0.08 -11.80 14.06
N LEU A 270 0.55 -12.85 13.54
CA LEU A 270 0.70 -14.14 14.22
C LEU A 270 1.62 -14.06 15.44
N THR A 271 2.73 -13.31 15.32
CA THR A 271 3.72 -13.13 16.38
C THR A 271 3.40 -11.98 17.33
N LYS A 272 2.45 -11.12 16.97
CA LYS A 272 2.11 -9.90 17.70
C LYS A 272 3.31 -8.95 17.85
N LYS A 273 4.29 -9.06 16.96
CA LYS A 273 5.50 -8.22 16.91
C LYS A 273 5.47 -7.32 15.70
N TYR A 274 5.67 -6.03 15.93
CA TYR A 274 5.80 -5.03 14.88
C TYR A 274 7.25 -4.92 14.41
N ASN A 275 7.49 -4.67 13.12
CA ASN A 275 8.83 -4.56 12.52
C ASN A 275 9.73 -5.78 12.79
N LEU A 276 9.30 -6.96 12.33
CA LEU A 276 10.02 -8.22 12.54
C LEU A 276 11.47 -8.19 12.01
N PHE A 277 11.66 -7.62 10.82
CA PHE A 277 12.98 -7.46 10.19
C PHE A 277 13.46 -6.02 10.39
N SER A 278 13.83 -5.66 11.61
CA SER A 278 14.25 -4.28 11.93
C SER A 278 15.70 -3.98 11.57
N ASN A 279 16.52 -5.01 11.34
CA ASN A 279 17.95 -4.89 11.09
C ASN A 279 18.33 -4.69 9.62
N VAL A 280 17.34 -4.46 8.74
CA VAL A 280 17.55 -4.19 7.30
C VAL A 280 17.88 -2.73 7.03
N ARG A 281 17.82 -1.84 8.03
CA ARG A 281 18.13 -0.42 7.84
C ARG A 281 19.51 -0.28 7.21
N MET A 282 19.55 0.22 5.97
CA MET A 282 20.80 0.56 5.29
C MET A 282 21.42 1.78 5.97
N ILE A 283 22.10 1.60 7.10
CA ILE A 283 22.73 2.70 7.85
C ILE A 283 23.89 3.28 7.00
N ASN A 284 23.73 4.54 6.59
CA ASN A 284 24.74 5.46 6.05
C ASN A 284 25.69 4.89 4.98
N LYS A 285 25.38 5.15 3.70
CA LYS A 285 26.25 4.86 2.54
C LYS A 285 27.66 5.47 2.71
N PRO A 286 28.72 4.67 2.46
CA PRO A 286 29.74 5.12 1.52
C PRO A 286 30.04 4.09 0.42
N VAL A 287 30.46 4.64 -0.71
CA VAL A 287 30.44 4.14 -2.09
C VAL A 287 31.42 2.99 -2.41
N VAL A 288 32.07 2.33 -1.44
CA VAL A 288 33.30 1.58 -1.77
C VAL A 288 33.25 0.07 -1.47
N ASN A 289 32.45 -0.42 -0.51
CA ASN A 289 32.39 -1.86 -0.21
C ASN A 289 30.98 -2.43 -0.36
N LYS A 290 30.77 -3.23 -1.42
CA LYS A 290 29.45 -3.68 -1.90
C LYS A 290 28.68 -4.68 -1.02
N ASN A 291 29.25 -5.28 0.03
CA ASN A 291 28.69 -6.55 0.54
C ASN A 291 28.31 -6.63 2.04
N PHE A 292 28.50 -5.57 2.85
CA PHE A 292 28.23 -5.67 4.30
C PHE A 292 26.78 -5.36 4.71
N PHE A 293 25.98 -4.71 3.86
CA PHE A 293 24.70 -4.14 4.25
C PHE A 293 23.59 -5.17 4.51
N TYR A 294 23.65 -6.34 3.87
CA TYR A 294 22.58 -7.34 3.96
C TYR A 294 22.85 -8.45 4.97
N VAL A 295 24.04 -8.49 5.58
CA VAL A 295 24.47 -9.64 6.40
C VAL A 295 23.51 -9.88 7.56
N ASN A 296 23.09 -8.84 8.29
CA ASN A 296 22.17 -9.01 9.42
C ASN A 296 20.80 -9.52 8.98
N PHE A 297 20.24 -8.98 7.89
CA PHE A 297 18.97 -9.46 7.36
C PHE A 297 19.06 -10.90 6.84
N ILE A 298 20.13 -11.23 6.12
CA ILE A 298 20.37 -12.60 5.65
C ILE A 298 20.53 -13.56 6.84
N LEU A 299 21.15 -13.13 7.95
CA LEU A 299 21.23 -13.92 9.19
C LEU A 299 19.86 -14.10 9.85
N GLU A 300 19.00 -13.09 9.84
CA GLU A 300 17.61 -13.20 10.30
C GLU A 300 16.83 -14.21 9.44
N LEU A 301 16.94 -14.11 8.11
CA LEU A 301 16.34 -15.08 7.20
C LEU A 301 16.91 -16.48 7.45
N ALA A 302 18.22 -16.64 7.60
CA ALA A 302 18.84 -17.94 7.86
C ALA A 302 18.41 -18.53 9.21
N SER A 303 18.10 -17.69 10.19
CA SER A 303 17.56 -18.12 11.48
C SER A 303 16.12 -18.62 11.39
N LEU A 304 15.33 -18.13 10.41
CA LEU A 304 13.95 -18.57 10.16
C LEU A 304 13.86 -19.74 9.17
N PHE A 305 14.55 -19.64 8.04
CA PHE A 305 14.45 -20.58 6.92
C PHE A 305 15.57 -21.63 6.89
N GLY A 306 16.55 -21.51 7.78
CA GLY A 306 17.74 -22.36 7.78
C GLY A 306 18.81 -21.84 6.83
N SER A 307 20.05 -21.89 7.28
CA SER A 307 21.21 -21.36 6.56
C SER A 307 21.51 -22.08 5.25
N GLU A 308 21.17 -23.37 5.12
CA GLU A 308 21.36 -24.12 3.86
C GLU A 308 20.45 -23.61 2.74
N GLN A 309 19.16 -23.44 3.05
CA GLN A 309 18.18 -22.95 2.07
C GLN A 309 18.49 -21.52 1.64
N VAL A 310 18.84 -20.64 2.59
CA VAL A 310 19.20 -19.24 2.28
C VAL A 310 20.45 -19.17 1.40
N LYS A 311 21.48 -19.96 1.68
CA LYS A 311 22.70 -20.02 0.83
C LYS A 311 22.36 -20.45 -0.60
N GLN A 312 21.59 -21.52 -0.76
CA GLN A 312 21.18 -22.01 -2.09
C GLN A 312 20.45 -20.94 -2.90
N ILE A 313 19.55 -20.18 -2.26
CA ILE A 313 18.82 -19.10 -2.93
C ILE A 313 19.74 -17.91 -3.25
N CYS A 314 20.65 -17.53 -2.34
CA CYS A 314 21.64 -16.50 -2.63
C CYS A 314 22.53 -16.87 -3.83
N GLU A 315 22.99 -18.12 -3.92
CA GLU A 315 23.76 -18.62 -5.06
C GLU A 315 22.96 -18.55 -6.37
N GLN A 316 21.66 -18.90 -6.34
CA GLN A 316 20.76 -18.75 -7.50
C GLN A 316 20.58 -17.29 -7.95
N PHE A 317 20.71 -16.34 -7.03
CA PHE A 317 20.71 -14.90 -7.32
C PHE A 317 22.10 -14.34 -7.59
N GLU A 318 23.08 -15.20 -7.87
CA GLU A 318 24.47 -14.83 -8.20
C GLU A 318 25.18 -14.08 -7.06
N TYR A 319 24.76 -14.33 -5.82
CA TYR A 319 25.32 -13.73 -4.60
C TYR A 319 26.09 -14.77 -3.78
N ASP A 320 27.43 -14.69 -3.80
CA ASP A 320 28.30 -15.56 -2.99
C ASP A 320 28.18 -15.21 -1.50
N LEU A 321 27.52 -16.08 -0.73
CA LEU A 321 27.25 -15.89 0.69
C LEU A 321 28.06 -16.85 1.56
N LYS A 322 28.87 -16.28 2.46
CA LYS A 322 29.54 -17.02 3.53
C LYS A 322 28.88 -16.75 4.88
N LEU A 323 28.10 -17.72 5.38
CA LEU A 323 27.51 -17.65 6.73
C LEU A 323 28.38 -18.38 7.76
N PRO A 324 28.48 -17.87 9.00
CA PRO A 324 29.11 -18.58 10.12
C PRO A 324 28.46 -19.95 10.36
N SER A 325 29.24 -20.92 10.81
CA SER A 325 28.76 -22.27 11.14
C SER A 325 27.79 -22.33 12.33
N VAL A 326 27.65 -21.24 13.08
CA VAL A 326 26.80 -21.14 14.28
C VAL A 326 25.32 -20.92 13.94
N VAL A 327 25.00 -20.57 12.69
CA VAL A 327 23.61 -20.31 12.27
C VAL A 327 22.86 -21.63 12.09
N ALA A 328 21.60 -21.68 12.53
CA ALA A 328 20.74 -22.85 12.36
C ALA A 328 20.73 -23.33 10.90
N THR A 329 20.86 -24.64 10.69
CA THR A 329 20.91 -25.21 9.33
C THR A 329 19.51 -25.46 8.76
N LYS A 330 18.55 -25.78 9.61
CA LYS A 330 17.17 -26.12 9.24
C LYS A 330 16.20 -24.99 9.54
N PRO A 331 15.10 -24.89 8.77
CA PRO A 331 14.03 -23.92 9.03
C PRO A 331 13.37 -24.17 10.38
N VAL A 332 12.83 -23.09 10.96
CA VAL A 332 11.96 -23.19 12.13
C VAL A 332 10.66 -23.89 11.77
N GLN A 333 10.07 -24.58 12.74
CA GLN A 333 8.70 -25.05 12.63
C GLN A 333 7.80 -23.92 13.09
N TRP A 334 6.90 -23.41 12.25
CA TRP A 334 6.09 -22.24 12.59
C TRP A 334 5.29 -22.43 13.89
N LYS A 335 4.75 -23.63 14.09
CA LYS A 335 4.05 -24.01 15.32
C LYS A 335 4.89 -23.95 16.60
N SER A 336 6.23 -23.98 16.51
CA SER A 336 7.08 -23.84 17.70
C SER A 336 7.29 -22.39 18.13
N ILE A 337 6.96 -21.41 17.28
CA ILE A 337 7.17 -19.98 17.54
C ILE A 337 5.89 -19.13 17.47
N ILE A 338 4.80 -19.67 16.94
CA ILE A 338 3.49 -19.02 16.85
C ILE A 338 2.52 -19.73 17.80
N HIS A 339 1.96 -18.96 18.73
CA HIS A 339 1.11 -19.48 19.82
C HIS A 339 -0.25 -18.78 19.90
N ILE A 340 -0.67 -18.12 18.83
CA ILE A 340 -1.99 -17.47 18.77
C ILE A 340 -3.08 -18.52 18.52
N ASP A 341 -4.25 -18.33 19.16
CA ASP A 341 -5.44 -19.14 18.90
C ASP A 341 -5.86 -19.09 17.43
N GLY A 342 -6.23 -20.24 16.89
CA GLY A 342 -6.65 -20.39 15.50
C GLY A 342 -5.51 -20.51 14.48
N PHE A 343 -4.24 -20.62 14.91
CA PHE A 343 -3.13 -20.96 14.00
C PHE A 343 -3.17 -22.46 13.65
N ASP A 344 -4.02 -22.79 12.68
CA ASP A 344 -4.25 -24.14 12.16
C ASP A 344 -3.30 -24.51 11.00
N ASN A 345 -3.47 -25.71 10.44
CA ASN A 345 -2.65 -26.20 9.33
C ASN A 345 -2.79 -25.33 8.07
N ASP A 346 -3.98 -24.75 7.82
CA ASP A 346 -4.21 -23.90 6.66
C ASP A 346 -3.51 -22.54 6.82
N ALA A 347 -3.47 -22.00 8.05
CA ALA A 347 -2.71 -20.79 8.38
C ALA A 347 -1.20 -21.01 8.22
N GLU A 348 -0.70 -22.15 8.69
CA GLU A 348 0.71 -22.54 8.54
C GLU A 348 1.10 -22.75 7.07
N ASP A 349 0.27 -23.42 6.28
CA ASP A 349 0.49 -23.63 4.84
C ASP A 349 0.51 -22.29 4.09
N LEU A 350 -0.50 -21.43 4.31
CA LEU A 350 -0.54 -20.12 3.66
C LEU A 350 0.69 -19.27 4.01
N LEU A 351 1.05 -19.20 5.30
CA LEU A 351 2.24 -18.47 5.76
C LEU A 351 3.50 -18.98 5.06
N SER A 352 3.67 -20.30 5.00
CA SER A 352 4.84 -20.94 4.38
C SER A 352 4.94 -20.67 2.89
N ARG A 353 3.81 -20.64 2.17
CA ARG A 353 3.81 -20.35 0.73
C ARG A 353 3.97 -18.87 0.41
N LEU A 354 3.53 -17.97 1.30
CA LEU A 354 3.78 -16.53 1.20
C LEU A 354 5.26 -16.21 1.48
N LEU A 355 5.80 -16.77 2.56
CA LEU A 355 7.20 -16.63 2.95
C LEU A 355 8.11 -17.68 2.27
N CYS A 356 7.86 -17.95 0.98
CA CYS A 356 8.73 -18.79 0.18
C CYS A 356 9.91 -17.95 -0.35
N LEU A 357 11.15 -18.37 -0.05
CA LEU A 357 12.36 -17.67 -0.49
C LEU A 357 12.51 -17.67 -2.01
N ASN A 358 12.11 -18.73 -2.70
CA ASN A 358 12.15 -18.78 -4.15
C ASN A 358 10.90 -18.09 -4.74
N PRO A 359 11.03 -16.93 -5.40
CA PRO A 359 9.88 -16.21 -5.94
C PRO A 359 9.10 -17.05 -6.96
N LYS A 360 9.76 -17.94 -7.74
CA LYS A 360 9.08 -18.80 -8.73
C LYS A 360 8.17 -19.85 -8.10
N GLN A 361 8.39 -20.18 -6.83
CA GLN A 361 7.59 -21.14 -6.05
C GLN A 361 6.63 -20.46 -5.07
N ARG A 362 6.78 -19.15 -4.86
CA ARG A 362 5.93 -18.37 -3.98
C ARG A 362 4.49 -18.35 -4.49
N ILE A 363 3.53 -18.44 -3.57
CA ILE A 363 2.11 -18.47 -3.93
C ILE A 363 1.73 -17.22 -4.73
N LYS A 364 0.97 -17.42 -5.81
CA LYS A 364 0.42 -16.35 -6.62
C LYS A 364 -0.81 -15.75 -5.96
N VAL A 365 -1.16 -14.52 -6.32
CA VAL A 365 -2.30 -13.82 -5.69
C VAL A 365 -3.63 -14.54 -5.91
N GLU A 366 -3.85 -15.14 -7.08
CA GLU A 366 -5.05 -15.90 -7.40
C GLU A 366 -5.18 -17.16 -6.54
N ASP A 367 -4.07 -17.88 -6.37
CA ASP A 367 -3.99 -19.06 -5.51
C ASP A 367 -4.14 -18.67 -4.03
N GLY A 368 -3.61 -17.51 -3.63
CA GLY A 368 -3.78 -16.94 -2.31
C GLY A 368 -5.26 -16.64 -2.00
N LEU A 369 -5.98 -16.01 -2.93
CA LEU A 369 -7.41 -15.68 -2.76
C LEU A 369 -8.31 -16.91 -2.63
N THR A 370 -7.89 -18.05 -3.19
CA THR A 370 -8.65 -19.31 -3.16
C THR A 370 -8.15 -20.28 -2.10
N HIS A 371 -7.16 -19.87 -1.29
CA HIS A 371 -6.53 -20.71 -0.29
C HIS A 371 -7.54 -21.17 0.80
N PRO A 372 -7.47 -22.44 1.26
CA PRO A 372 -8.35 -22.97 2.30
C PRO A 372 -8.44 -22.13 3.58
N PHE A 373 -7.36 -21.44 3.95
CA PHE A 373 -7.31 -20.49 5.07
C PHE A 373 -8.47 -19.47 5.07
N PHE A 374 -8.96 -19.06 3.90
CA PHE A 374 -10.05 -18.09 3.78
C PHE A 374 -11.45 -18.72 3.73
N LYS A 375 -11.60 -20.06 3.74
CA LYS A 375 -12.92 -20.71 3.68
C LYS A 375 -13.89 -20.25 4.78
N PRO A 376 -13.50 -20.18 6.08
CA PRO A 376 -14.42 -19.73 7.13
C PRO A 376 -14.94 -18.31 6.89
N LEU A 377 -14.09 -17.45 6.32
CA LEU A 377 -14.40 -16.07 6.00
C LEU A 377 -15.45 -15.95 4.90
N LEU A 378 -15.28 -16.75 3.84
CA LEU A 378 -16.16 -16.77 2.67
C LEU A 378 -17.50 -17.42 2.99
N GLU A 379 -17.51 -18.43 3.85
CA GLU A 379 -18.74 -19.05 4.36
C GLU A 379 -19.55 -18.06 5.19
N GLN A 380 -18.91 -17.29 6.07
CA GLN A 380 -19.56 -16.24 6.86
C GLN A 380 -20.18 -15.14 5.97
N GLU A 381 -19.51 -14.73 4.88
CA GLU A 381 -20.06 -13.74 3.95
C GLU A 381 -21.27 -14.27 3.19
N LYS A 382 -21.22 -15.52 2.72
CA LYS A 382 -22.35 -16.14 2.02
C LYS A 382 -23.58 -16.19 2.93
N GLN A 383 -23.42 -16.64 4.17
CA GLN A 383 -24.52 -16.68 5.15
C GLN A 383 -25.10 -15.28 5.41
N THR A 384 -24.25 -14.27 5.53
CA THR A 384 -24.70 -12.88 5.77
C THR A 384 -25.49 -12.34 4.57
N GLN A 385 -25.08 -12.65 3.34
CA GLN A 385 -25.77 -12.24 2.12
C GLN A 385 -27.13 -12.93 1.97
N THR A 386 -27.20 -14.25 2.19
CA THR A 386 -28.45 -15.02 2.16
C THR A 386 -29.45 -14.47 3.17
N ASN A 387 -29.02 -14.27 4.43
CA ASN A 387 -29.88 -13.71 5.46
C ASN A 387 -30.39 -12.29 5.11
N PHE A 388 -29.59 -11.49 4.41
CA PHE A 388 -30.01 -10.15 4.00
C PHE A 388 -31.06 -10.20 2.87
N GLN A 389 -30.89 -11.11 1.92
CA GLN A 389 -31.86 -11.35 0.83
C GLN A 389 -33.19 -11.85 1.40
N ASP A 390 -33.17 -12.85 2.27
CA ASP A 390 -34.37 -13.39 2.92
C ASP A 390 -35.14 -12.29 3.68
N ASN A 391 -34.42 -11.44 4.42
CA ASN A 391 -35.03 -10.32 5.15
C ASN A 391 -35.62 -9.23 4.23
N GLN A 392 -35.03 -8.99 3.05
CA GLN A 392 -35.59 -8.07 2.06
C GLN A 392 -36.87 -8.62 1.43
N GLU A 393 -36.90 -9.91 1.12
CA GLU A 393 -38.09 -10.58 0.58
C GLU A 393 -39.24 -10.58 1.60
N ILE A 394 -38.96 -10.87 2.88
CA ILE A 394 -39.96 -10.78 3.96
C ILE A 394 -40.50 -9.35 4.10
N MET A 395 -39.64 -8.33 4.00
CA MET A 395 -40.09 -6.93 4.04
C MET A 395 -40.94 -6.55 2.82
N GLN A 396 -40.60 -7.02 1.62
CA GLN A 396 -41.39 -6.77 0.41
C GLN A 396 -42.76 -7.46 0.46
N GLN A 397 -42.84 -8.69 0.97
CA GLN A 397 -44.11 -9.40 1.16
C GLN A 397 -45.03 -8.67 2.15
N LYS A 398 -44.49 -8.19 3.28
CA LYS A 398 -45.26 -7.40 4.26
C LYS A 398 -45.74 -6.03 3.75
N LEU A 399 -45.07 -5.47 2.75
CA LEU A 399 -45.48 -4.23 2.08
C LEU A 399 -46.55 -4.45 1.00
N GLN A 400 -46.75 -5.69 0.55
CA GLN A 400 -47.80 -6.05 -0.42
C GLN A 400 -49.11 -6.51 0.27
N GLU A 401 -49.05 -6.83 1.56
CA GLU A 401 -50.20 -7.26 2.37
C GLU A 401 -50.89 -6.10 3.15
N ASN A 402 -50.38 -4.87 3.04
CA ASN A 402 -51.00 -3.63 3.54
C ASN A 402 -51.34 -2.70 2.38
#